data_AF-A0A6N2I903-F1
#
_entry.id   AF-A0A6N2I903-F1
#
_cell.length_a   1.000
_cell.length_b   1.000
_cell.length_c   1.000
_cell.angle_alpha   90.00
_cell.angle_beta   90.00
_cell.angle_gamma   90.00
#
_symmetry.space_group_name_H-M   'P 1'
#
loop_
_entity.id
_entity.type
_entity.pdbx_description
1 polymer ?
#
loop_
_entity_poly.entity_id
_entity_poly.type
_entity_poly.pdbx_seq_one_letter_code
_entity_poly.pdbx_strand_id
1 'polypeptide(L)' 'MLGEELAAVRCDLEDFAAEMFEPFARADQRRWGAVYLRGLLLDGRRKSVEPMAARLGEDGNRQALAHFITTSPWDAA' A
#
# COMPACT_ATOMS: atom_id res chain seq x y z
N MET A 1 13.05 18.06 -12.85
CA MET A 1 13.36 18.24 -11.41
C MET A 1 12.26 17.71 -10.49
N LEU A 2 11.17 18.44 -10.17
CA LEU A 2 10.18 17.94 -9.17
C LEU A 2 9.56 16.58 -9.54
N GLY A 3 9.26 16.34 -10.83
CA GLY A 3 8.71 15.06 -11.28
C GLY A 3 9.69 13.88 -11.21
N GLU A 4 10.99 14.14 -11.37
CA GLU A 4 12.04 13.10 -11.29
C GLU A 4 12.32 12.72 -9.84
N GLU A 5 12.35 13.72 -8.95
CA GLU A 5 12.50 13.51 -7.50
C GLU A 5 11.30 12.73 -6.94
N LEU A 6 10.07 13.09 -7.32
CA LEU A 6 8.87 12.34 -6.94
C LEU A 6 8.85 10.91 -7.51
N ALA A 7 9.40 10.71 -8.71
CA ALA A 7 9.54 9.37 -9.28
C ALA A 7 10.57 8.53 -8.51
N ALA A 8 11.71 9.11 -8.12
CA ALA A 8 12.71 8.43 -7.31
C ALA A 8 12.16 8.03 -5.94
N VAL A 9 11.49 8.95 -5.23
CA VAL A 9 10.83 8.65 -3.94
C VAL A 9 9.79 7.54 -4.08
N ARG A 10 9.08 7.47 -5.21
CA ARG A 10 8.14 6.37 -5.47
C ARG A 10 8.88 5.04 -5.63
N CYS A 11 9.99 4.99 -6.37
CA CYS A 11 10.80 3.77 -6.48
C CYS A 11 11.34 3.32 -5.12
N ASP A 12 11.89 4.24 -4.34
CA ASP A 12 12.42 3.93 -2.99
C ASP A 12 11.32 3.35 -2.07
N LEU A 13 10.10 3.89 -2.17
CA LEU A 13 8.95 3.38 -1.41
C LEU A 13 8.50 2.00 -1.90
N GLU A 14 8.58 1.74 -3.20
CA GLU A 14 8.24 0.44 -3.80
C GLU A 14 9.27 -0.63 -3.39
N ASP A 15 10.55 -0.29 -3.37
CA ASP A 15 11.63 -1.18 -2.90
C ASP A 15 11.51 -1.47 -1.40
N PHE A 16 11.28 -0.44 -0.59
CA PHE A 16 11.02 -0.60 0.84
C PHE A 16 9.80 -1.49 1.11
N ALA A 17 8.70 -1.29 0.36
CA ALA A 17 7.51 -2.12 0.49
C ALA A 17 7.80 -3.58 0.09
N ALA A 18 8.58 -3.79 -0.97
CA ALA A 18 8.96 -5.12 -1.43
C ALA A 18 9.77 -5.87 -0.35
N GLU A 19 10.72 -5.21 0.31
CA GLU A 19 11.50 -5.78 1.42
C GLU A 19 10.59 -6.08 2.63
N MET A 20 9.78 -5.12 3.05
CA MET A 20 8.91 -5.25 4.23
C MET A 20 7.86 -6.35 4.08
N PHE A 21 7.36 -6.58 2.86
CA PHE A 21 6.32 -7.57 2.59
C PHE A 21 6.85 -8.87 1.99
N GLU A 22 8.16 -9.02 1.82
CA GLU A 22 8.81 -10.25 1.37
C GLU A 22 8.30 -11.51 2.10
N PRO A 23 8.12 -11.50 3.45
CA PRO A 23 7.72 -12.69 4.19
C PRO A 23 6.29 -13.19 3.91
N PHE A 24 5.45 -12.41 3.25
CA PHE A 24 4.10 -12.88 2.89
C PHE A 24 4.18 -13.92 1.78
N ALA A 25 3.59 -15.09 1.99
CA ALA A 25 3.57 -16.17 1.00
C ALA A 25 2.84 -15.76 -0.30
N ARG A 26 1.76 -14.98 -0.20
CA ARG A 26 0.87 -14.70 -1.34
C ARG A 26 1.19 -13.37 -2.00
N ALA A 27 1.32 -13.38 -3.33
CA ALA A 27 1.57 -12.17 -4.12
C ALA A 27 0.52 -11.06 -3.89
N ASP A 28 -0.76 -11.43 -3.72
CA ASP A 28 -1.82 -10.46 -3.45
C ASP A 28 -1.63 -9.73 -2.10
N GLN A 29 -1.08 -10.39 -1.09
CA GLN A 29 -0.81 -9.75 0.21
C GLN A 29 0.29 -8.70 0.08
N ARG A 30 1.36 -9.03 -0.65
CA ARG A 30 2.44 -8.09 -0.96
C ARG A 30 1.92 -6.90 -1.74
N ARG A 31 1.12 -7.15 -2.77
CA ARG A 31 0.48 -6.10 -3.59
C ARG A 31 -0.39 -5.18 -2.73
N TRP A 32 -1.35 -5.72 -2.00
CA TRP A 32 -2.29 -4.90 -1.23
C TRP A 32 -1.64 -4.26 0.01
N GLY A 33 -0.61 -4.88 0.56
CA GLY A 33 0.25 -4.27 1.59
C GLY A 33 0.96 -3.03 1.09
N ALA A 34 1.58 -3.09 -0.10
CA ALA A 34 2.23 -1.94 -0.72
C ALA A 34 1.24 -0.79 -1.01
N VAL A 35 0.05 -1.11 -1.54
CA VAL A 35 -1.00 -0.10 -1.79
C VAL A 35 -1.52 0.49 -0.48
N TYR A 36 -1.72 -0.33 0.57
CA TYR A 36 -2.14 0.15 1.89
C TYR A 36 -1.09 1.08 2.52
N LEU A 37 0.20 0.73 2.42
CA LEU A 37 1.31 1.56 2.89
C LEU A 37 1.34 2.92 2.16
N ARG A 38 1.24 2.92 0.83
CA ARG A 38 1.11 4.17 0.05
C ARG A 38 -0.09 4.99 0.51
N GLY A 39 -1.23 4.33 0.75
CA GLY A 39 -2.43 4.98 1.29
C GLY A 39 -2.18 5.67 2.64
N LEU A 40 -1.39 5.09 3.54
CA LEU A 40 -1.07 5.67 4.85
C LEU A 40 -0.16 6.91 4.78
N LEU A 41 0.69 6.99 3.75
CA LEU A 41 1.67 8.06 3.58
C LEU A 41 1.14 9.27 2.81
N LEU A 42 0.09 9.07 2.00
CA LEU A 42 -0.61 10.17 1.33
C LEU A 42 -1.32 11.08 2.35
N ASP A 43 -1.36 12.38 2.05
CA ASP A 43 -1.98 13.36 2.92
C ASP A 43 -3.46 13.05 3.18
N GLY A 44 -3.88 13.20 4.44
CA GLY A 44 -5.23 12.85 4.84
C GLY A 44 -5.44 12.80 6.35
N ARG A 45 -6.55 13.39 6.80
CA ARG A 45 -6.91 13.46 8.22
C ARG A 45 -7.32 12.11 8.83
N ARG A 46 -7.86 11.19 8.03
CA ARG A 46 -8.42 9.91 8.50
C ARG A 46 -7.67 8.73 7.88
N LYS A 47 -7.21 7.79 8.72
CA LYS A 47 -6.54 6.55 8.31
C LYS A 47 -7.50 5.36 8.13
N SER A 48 -8.79 5.62 7.88
CA SER A 48 -9.76 4.55 7.57
C SER A 48 -9.73 4.20 6.08
N VAL A 49 -10.07 2.95 5.76
CA VAL A 49 -9.94 2.36 4.41
C VAL A 49 -10.62 3.16 3.32
N GLU A 50 -11.83 3.64 3.53
CA GLU A 50 -12.59 4.38 2.50
C GLU A 50 -11.92 5.70 2.09
N PRO A 51 -11.55 6.60 3.04
CA PRO A 51 -10.70 7.74 2.72
C PRO A 51 -9.37 7.38 2.05
N MET A 52 -8.80 6.20 2.31
CA MET A 52 -7.54 5.76 1.66
C MET A 52 -7.75 5.32 0.22
N ALA A 53 -8.79 4.54 -0.02
CA ALA A 53 -9.14 4.17 -1.38
C ALA A 53 -9.43 5.42 -2.22
N ALA A 54 -10.14 6.40 -1.66
CA ALA A 54 -10.45 7.65 -2.36
C ALA A 54 -9.20 8.45 -2.76
N ARG A 55 -8.19 8.56 -1.88
CA ARG A 55 -6.96 9.31 -2.20
C ARG A 55 -6.03 8.56 -3.17
N LEU A 56 -6.11 7.23 -3.21
CA LEU A 56 -5.33 6.39 -4.11
C LEU A 56 -5.89 6.36 -5.55
N GLY A 57 -7.12 6.82 -5.77
CA GLY A 57 -7.71 6.89 -7.11
C GLY A 57 -7.84 5.52 -7.75
N GLU A 58 -7.29 5.34 -8.95
CA GLU A 58 -7.34 4.09 -9.72
C GLU A 58 -6.65 2.91 -9.02
N ASP A 59 -5.62 3.18 -8.20
CA ASP A 59 -4.94 2.17 -7.38
C ASP A 59 -5.75 1.78 -6.14
N GLY A 60 -6.77 2.57 -5.79
CA GLY A 60 -7.53 2.48 -4.55
C GLY A 60 -8.71 1.50 -4.61
N ASN A 61 -8.47 0.22 -4.33
CA ASN A 61 -9.56 -0.74 -4.14
C ASN A 61 -9.97 -0.84 -2.66
N ARG A 62 -11.07 -0.19 -2.30
CA ARG A 62 -11.62 -0.19 -0.92
C ARG A 62 -11.79 -1.59 -0.34
N GLN A 63 -12.37 -2.51 -1.10
CA GLN A 63 -12.67 -3.86 -0.60
C GLN A 63 -11.38 -4.65 -0.36
N ALA A 64 -10.43 -4.57 -1.30
CA ALA A 64 -9.17 -5.26 -1.16
C ALA A 64 -8.33 -4.70 0.00
N LEU A 65 -8.32 -3.37 0.19
CA LEU A 65 -7.65 -2.73 1.32
C LEU A 65 -8.28 -3.10 2.66
N ALA A 66 -9.61 -3.19 2.73
CA ALA A 66 -10.30 -3.67 3.92
C ALA A 66 -9.92 -5.13 4.20
N HIS A 67 -10.02 -6.00 3.20
CA HIS A 67 -9.69 -7.41 3.34
C HIS A 67 -8.23 -7.62 3.77
N PHE A 68 -7.29 -6.85 3.20
CA PHE A 68 -5.87 -6.92 3.57
C PHE A 68 -5.64 -6.68 5.07
N ILE A 69 -6.24 -5.63 5.64
CA ILE A 69 -5.99 -5.26 7.04
C ILE A 69 -6.84 -6.07 8.04
N THR A 70 -7.98 -6.64 7.64
CA THR A 70 -8.88 -7.33 8.58
C THR A 70 -8.90 -8.85 8.46
N THR A 71 -8.65 -9.40 7.29
CA THR A 71 -8.99 -10.81 6.99
C THR A 71 -7.86 -11.57 6.30
N SER A 72 -6.90 -10.88 5.69
CA SER A 72 -5.69 -11.51 5.17
C SER A 72 -4.95 -12.24 6.29
N PRO A 73 -4.47 -13.48 6.07
CA PRO A 73 -3.57 -14.13 7.01
C PRO A 73 -2.23 -13.38 7.02
N TRP A 74 -1.71 -13.03 8.19
CA TRP A 74 -0.42 -12.33 8.34
C TRP A 74 0.67 -13.25 8.88
N ASP A 75 0.39 -14.56 8.91
CA ASP A 75 1.40 -15.56 9.20
C ASP A 75 2.49 -15.48 8.12
N ALA A 76 3.74 -15.42 8.57
CA ALA A 76 4.89 -15.47 7.67
C ALA A 76 4.93 -16.83 6.96
N ALA A 77 5.49 -16.84 5.75
CA ALA A 77 5.71 -18.06 4.96
C ALA A 77 6.65 -19.05 5.66
#